data_AF-A0A4V4HGL0-F1
#
_entry.id   AF-A0A4V4HGL0-F1
#
_cell.length_a   1.000
_cell.length_b   1.000
_cell.length_c   1.000
_cell.angle_alpha   90.00
_cell.angle_beta   90.00
_cell.angle_gamma   90.00
#
_symmetry.space_group_name_H-M   'P 1'
#
loop_
_entity.id
_entity.type
_entity.pdbx_description
1 polymer ?
#
loop_
_entity_poly.entity_id
_entity_poly.type
_entity_poly.pdbx_seq_one_letter_code
_entity_poly.pdbx_strand_id
1 'polypeptide(L)'
;MLSSLPLELRRPSRVVTPKSSTLFNPRIFVKGKSSLRTPDTEEISRKMELRDIMTKFYSTKEPDGAILHTVALGRKTVPPTIVLATNGLSRPPPPSLGGIINTLKSSYTSTNPPPHWDIVKSIASKPCGGSLKAMQQFYSDGWKSVPKGEKWWEKALGGPVEQQRRERLELLSHVGMGMDSAREWIQRGKCARDLGLTFAFDR
;
A
#
# COMPACT_ATOMS: atom_id res chain seq x y z
N MET A 1 40.27 -49.49 35.52
CA MET A 1 40.42 -48.42 36.52
C MET A 1 39.54 -47.26 36.09
N LEU A 2 38.55 -46.94 36.92
CA LEU A 2 37.47 -46.00 36.68
C LEU A 2 37.98 -44.56 36.82
N SER A 3 38.03 -43.81 35.71
CA SER A 3 38.26 -42.37 35.75
C SER A 3 36.91 -41.64 35.70
N SER A 4 36.42 -41.31 36.90
CA SER A 4 35.28 -40.41 37.13
C SER A 4 35.60 -39.01 36.63
N LEU A 5 34.82 -38.50 35.68
CA LEU A 5 34.82 -37.07 35.32
C LEU A 5 33.67 -36.36 36.03
N PRO A 6 33.90 -35.13 36.53
CA PRO A 6 32.90 -34.38 37.28
C PRO A 6 31.82 -33.82 36.36
N LEU A 7 30.56 -33.98 36.78
CA LEU A 7 29.40 -33.34 36.19
C LEU A 7 29.50 -31.82 36.42
N GLU A 8 30.06 -31.09 35.46
CA GLU A 8 29.96 -29.64 35.41
C GLU A 8 28.49 -29.24 35.25
N LEU A 9 27.97 -28.60 36.29
CA LEU A 9 26.68 -27.95 36.36
C LEU A 9 26.66 -26.79 35.35
N ARG A 10 26.27 -27.09 34.10
CA ARG A 10 26.14 -26.12 33.02
C ARG A 10 25.06 -25.10 33.38
N ARG A 11 25.48 -23.94 33.87
CA ARG A 11 24.59 -22.80 34.16
C ARG A 11 23.78 -22.48 32.91
N PRO A 12 22.45 -22.26 33.01
CA PRO A 12 21.66 -21.83 31.87
C PRO A 12 22.20 -20.50 31.36
N SER A 13 22.65 -20.50 30.11
CA SER A 13 23.03 -19.29 29.40
C SER A 13 21.89 -18.28 29.51
N ARG A 14 22.21 -17.14 30.13
CA ARG A 14 21.33 -15.99 30.24
C ARG A 14 20.88 -15.64 28.82
N VAL A 15 19.63 -15.93 28.50
CA VAL A 15 18.98 -15.48 27.27
C VAL A 15 18.93 -13.96 27.35
N VAL A 16 19.94 -13.31 26.77
CA VAL A 16 19.90 -11.88 26.52
C VAL A 16 18.92 -11.71 25.38
N THR A 17 17.65 -11.48 25.72
CA THR A 17 16.68 -11.02 24.75
C THR A 17 17.22 -9.74 24.12
N PRO A 18 17.39 -9.66 22.79
CA PRO A 18 17.72 -8.40 22.16
C PRO A 18 16.57 -7.44 22.49
N LYS A 19 16.93 -6.33 23.14
CA LYS A 19 16.01 -5.21 23.36
C LYS A 19 15.40 -4.87 22.02
N SER A 20 14.13 -5.21 21.86
CA SER A 20 13.30 -4.81 20.74
C SER A 20 13.40 -3.30 20.64
N SER A 21 14.27 -2.82 19.75
CA SER A 21 14.30 -1.44 19.34
C SER A 21 13.02 -1.21 18.58
N THR A 22 11.99 -0.77 19.30
CA THR A 22 10.75 -0.21 18.78
C THR A 22 11.08 1.05 17.99
N LEU A 23 11.68 0.89 16.81
CA LEU A 23 11.63 1.86 15.73
C LEU A 23 10.25 1.70 15.12
N PHE A 24 9.46 2.77 15.15
CA PHE A 24 8.04 2.84 14.76
C PHE A 24 7.04 2.35 15.79
N ASN A 25 6.97 3.08 16.90
CA ASN A 25 5.70 3.32 17.57
C ASN A 25 5.21 4.70 17.11
N PRO A 26 4.29 4.84 16.14
CA PRO A 26 3.66 6.11 15.83
C PRO A 26 2.65 6.47 16.93
N ARG A 27 3.09 6.52 18.19
CA ARG A 27 2.37 7.23 19.23
C ARG A 27 2.60 8.70 18.99
N ILE A 28 1.77 9.27 18.12
CA ILE A 28 1.53 10.69 18.05
C ILE A 28 0.96 11.07 19.43
N PHE A 29 1.85 11.41 20.35
CA PHE A 29 1.46 11.92 21.66
C PHE A 29 1.00 13.36 21.46
N VAL A 30 -0.25 13.52 21.03
CA VAL A 30 -0.91 14.82 21.03
C VAL A 30 -1.12 15.15 22.52
N LYS A 31 -0.21 15.94 23.08
CA LYS A 31 -0.42 16.58 24.40
C LYS A 31 -1.47 17.67 24.22
N GLY A 32 -2.69 17.25 23.92
CA GLY A 32 -3.86 18.09 23.81
C GLY A 32 -4.30 18.45 25.22
N LYS A 33 -3.94 19.65 25.66
CA LYS A 33 -4.74 20.33 26.69
C LYS A 33 -6.12 20.48 26.08
N SER A 34 -7.07 19.65 26.49
CA SER A 34 -8.49 19.78 26.17
C SER A 34 -9.04 21.02 26.87
N SER A 35 -8.63 22.18 26.38
CA SER A 35 -9.36 23.41 26.61
C SER A 35 -10.54 23.36 25.66
N LEU A 36 -11.77 23.30 26.19
CA LEU A 36 -12.99 23.51 25.42
C LEU A 36 -12.90 24.90 24.77
N ARG A 37 -12.31 24.98 23.59
CA ARG A 37 -12.49 26.10 22.68
C ARG A 37 -13.64 25.71 21.75
N THR A 38 -14.67 26.53 21.77
CA THR A 38 -15.65 26.59 20.69
C THR A 38 -14.89 26.70 19.36
N PRO A 39 -15.20 25.87 18.36
CA PRO A 39 -14.50 25.92 17.09
C PRO A 39 -14.69 27.29 16.45
N ASP A 40 -13.60 28.00 16.21
CA ASP A 40 -13.61 29.27 15.49
C ASP A 40 -14.20 29.03 14.09
N THR A 41 -15.08 29.93 13.64
CA THR A 41 -15.81 29.85 12.36
C THR A 41 -14.89 29.62 11.16
N GLU A 42 -13.65 30.11 11.23
CA GLU A 42 -12.58 29.90 10.23
C GLU A 42 -12.17 28.42 10.07
N GLU A 43 -12.12 27.66 11.16
CA GLU A 43 -11.71 26.25 11.11
C GLU A 43 -12.80 25.37 10.48
N ILE A 44 -14.07 25.73 10.72
CA ILE A 44 -15.22 25.10 10.08
C ILE A 44 -15.20 25.36 8.57
N SER A 45 -14.89 26.61 8.16
CA SER A 45 -14.76 26.99 6.76
C SER A 45 -13.67 26.19 6.03
N ARG A 46 -12.46 26.09 6.60
CA ARG A 46 -11.36 25.29 6.01
C ARG A 46 -11.67 23.79 5.95
N LYS A 47 -12.39 23.26 6.95
CA LYS A 47 -12.85 21.86 6.93
C LYS A 47 -13.90 21.63 5.84
N MET A 48 -14.77 22.60 5.58
CA MET A 48 -15.71 22.55 4.47
C MET A 48 -14.99 22.62 3.12
N GLU A 49 -14.02 23.53 2.94
CA GLU A 49 -13.23 23.61 1.72
C GLU A 49 -12.44 22.33 1.44
N LEU A 50 -11.82 21.73 2.46
CA LEU A 50 -11.11 20.47 2.31
C LEU A 50 -12.05 19.32 1.91
N ARG A 51 -13.26 19.26 2.49
CA ARG A 51 -14.27 18.28 2.08
C ARG A 51 -14.71 18.52 0.64
N ASP A 52 -14.89 19.76 0.23
CA ASP A 52 -15.36 20.11 -1.10
C ASP A 52 -14.29 19.82 -2.17
N ILE A 53 -13.02 20.10 -1.86
CA ILE A 53 -11.85 19.71 -2.66
C ILE A 53 -11.77 18.19 -2.76
N MET A 54 -11.89 17.48 -1.63
CA MET A 54 -11.83 16.03 -1.59
C MET A 54 -12.97 15.40 -2.40
N THR A 55 -14.18 15.96 -2.30
CA THR A 55 -15.36 15.51 -3.06
C THR A 55 -15.17 15.75 -4.57
N LYS A 56 -14.54 16.87 -4.96
CA LYS A 56 -14.18 17.13 -6.37
C LYS A 56 -13.19 16.12 -6.92
N PHE A 57 -12.17 15.73 -6.15
CA PHE A 57 -11.21 14.70 -6.57
C PHE A 57 -11.82 13.30 -6.69
N TYR A 58 -12.83 12.97 -5.87
CA TYR A 58 -13.55 11.69 -5.98
C TYR A 58 -14.63 11.68 -7.07
N SER A 59 -15.06 12.85 -7.56
CA SER A 59 -16.18 12.98 -8.51
C SER A 59 -15.74 13.00 -9.98
N THR A 60 -14.46 13.29 -10.27
CA THR A 60 -13.94 13.16 -11.64
C THR A 60 -13.75 11.68 -11.98
N LYS A 61 -14.75 11.07 -12.62
CA LYS A 61 -14.59 9.80 -13.33
C LYS A 61 -13.60 10.02 -14.47
N GLU A 62 -12.45 9.34 -14.43
CA GLU A 62 -11.64 9.20 -15.64
C GLU A 62 -12.49 8.50 -16.73
N PRO A 63 -12.31 8.87 -18.02
CA PRO A 63 -13.15 8.38 -19.12
C PRO A 63 -13.07 6.85 -19.34
N ASP A 64 -12.13 6.16 -18.70
CA ASP A 64 -11.96 4.70 -18.74
C ASP A 64 -12.64 3.97 -17.56
N GLY A 65 -13.20 4.69 -16.59
CA GLY A 65 -13.80 4.10 -15.39
C GLY A 65 -12.80 3.52 -14.39
N ALA A 66 -11.49 3.76 -14.53
CA ALA A 66 -10.49 3.26 -13.61
C ALA A 66 -10.47 4.08 -12.31
N ILE A 67 -10.66 3.39 -11.17
CA ILE A 67 -10.35 3.98 -9.85
C ILE A 67 -8.83 3.88 -9.66
N LEU A 68 -8.11 4.96 -9.98
CA LEU A 68 -6.70 5.09 -9.69
C LEU A 68 -6.50 5.18 -8.16
N HIS A 69 -6.32 4.03 -7.51
CA HIS A 69 -5.68 4.00 -6.20
C HIS A 69 -4.26 4.55 -6.40
N THR A 70 -4.03 5.84 -6.11
CA THR A 70 -2.71 6.46 -6.15
C THR A 70 -2.42 7.02 -4.78
N VAL A 71 -1.18 6.86 -4.32
CA VAL A 71 -0.73 7.54 -3.10
C VAL A 71 -0.32 8.93 -3.53
N ALA A 72 -1.04 9.94 -3.06
CA ALA A 72 -0.69 11.33 -3.32
C ALA A 72 0.57 11.69 -2.52
N LEU A 73 1.70 11.83 -3.21
CA LEU A 73 2.91 12.44 -2.66
C LEU A 73 2.87 13.93 -3.01
N GLY A 74 1.99 14.68 -2.33
CA GLY A 74 1.69 16.07 -2.68
C GLY A 74 0.73 16.18 -3.88
N ARG A 75 1.12 16.94 -4.92
CA ARG A 75 0.30 17.13 -6.15
C ARG A 75 0.49 16.05 -7.21
N LYS A 76 1.33 15.04 -6.97
CA LYS A 76 1.70 14.02 -7.95
C LYS A 76 1.08 12.67 -7.59
N THR A 77 0.44 12.05 -8.57
CA THR A 77 -0.15 10.72 -8.45
C THR A 77 0.90 9.68 -8.80
N VAL A 78 1.34 8.90 -7.80
CA VAL A 78 2.27 7.79 -8.01
C VAL A 78 1.51 6.48 -7.84
N PRO A 79 1.65 5.53 -8.78
CA PRO A 79 1.15 4.18 -8.60
C PRO A 79 1.61 3.59 -7.25
N PRO A 80 0.71 3.06 -6.41
CA PRO A 80 1.06 2.50 -5.11
C PRO A 80 2.08 1.37 -5.26
N THR A 81 2.02 0.63 -6.36
CA THR A 81 2.96 -0.44 -6.65
C THR A 81 4.40 0.02 -6.66
N ILE A 82 4.66 1.20 -7.23
CA ILE A 82 5.98 1.82 -7.24
C ILE A 82 6.39 2.20 -5.83
N VAL A 83 5.51 2.92 -5.11
CA VAL A 83 5.78 3.39 -3.73
C VAL A 83 6.09 2.21 -2.80
N LEU A 84 5.30 1.13 -2.88
CA LEU A 84 5.49 -0.06 -2.08
C LEU A 84 6.82 -0.75 -2.44
N ALA A 85 7.11 -0.93 -3.72
CA ALA A 85 8.33 -1.59 -4.17
C ALA A 85 9.60 -0.78 -3.80
N THR A 86 9.56 0.55 -3.88
CA THR A 86 10.65 1.44 -3.40
C THR A 86 10.83 1.40 -1.88
N ASN A 87 9.80 1.03 -1.12
CA ASN A 87 9.89 0.84 0.33
C ASN A 87 10.37 -0.57 0.72
N GLY A 88 10.77 -1.39 -0.25
CA GLY A 88 11.35 -2.72 -0.01
C GLY A 88 10.32 -3.84 0.01
N LEU A 89 9.04 -3.56 -0.30
CA LEU A 89 8.07 -4.63 -0.49
C LEU A 89 8.42 -5.42 -1.74
N SER A 90 8.41 -6.74 -1.60
CA SER A 90 8.74 -7.70 -2.65
C SER A 90 7.92 -8.97 -2.47
N ARG A 91 7.75 -9.69 -3.58
CA ARG A 91 7.19 -11.04 -3.65
C ARG A 91 7.95 -11.95 -2.69
N PRO A 92 7.30 -12.95 -2.08
CA PRO A 92 8.00 -13.91 -1.25
C PRO A 92 9.13 -14.58 -2.06
N PRO A 93 10.25 -14.90 -1.41
CA PRO A 93 11.36 -15.59 -2.04
C PRO A 93 10.89 -16.96 -2.55
N PRO A 94 11.35 -17.40 -3.73
CA PRO A 94 10.92 -18.68 -4.29
C PRO A 94 11.27 -19.84 -3.34
N PRO A 95 10.45 -20.89 -3.27
CA PRO A 95 10.77 -22.06 -2.47
C PRO A 95 12.08 -22.65 -2.98
N SER A 96 13.08 -22.77 -2.11
CA SER A 96 14.36 -23.37 -2.44
C SER A 96 14.14 -24.83 -2.86
N LEU A 97 14.55 -25.18 -4.08
CA LEU A 97 14.36 -26.49 -4.74
C LEU A 97 15.05 -27.69 -4.05
N GLY A 98 15.59 -27.52 -2.84
CA GLY A 98 16.18 -28.59 -2.02
C GLY A 98 15.29 -28.86 -0.81
N GLY A 99 14.56 -29.99 -0.83
CA GLY A 99 13.46 -30.36 0.08
C GLY A 99 13.79 -30.60 1.55
N ILE A 100 14.65 -29.80 2.17
CA ILE A 100 14.79 -29.78 3.63
C ILE A 100 14.12 -28.52 4.16
N ILE A 101 13.06 -28.75 4.93
CA ILE A 101 12.16 -27.79 5.57
C ILE A 101 12.95 -26.93 6.56
N ASN A 102 13.72 -25.97 6.06
CA ASN A 102 14.30 -24.88 6.84
C ASN A 102 13.64 -23.58 6.36
N THR A 103 12.35 -23.45 6.72
CA THR A 103 11.46 -22.31 6.42
C THR A 103 11.97 -20.95 6.91
N LEU A 104 13.10 -20.91 7.62
CA LEU A 104 13.73 -19.69 8.16
C LEU A 104 14.78 -19.05 7.25
N LYS A 105 15.33 -19.76 6.24
CA LYS A 105 16.49 -19.26 5.46
C LYS A 105 16.15 -18.50 4.18
N SER A 106 14.88 -18.42 3.79
CA SER A 106 14.52 -17.77 2.54
C SER A 106 14.16 -16.29 2.70
N SER A 107 13.85 -15.79 3.89
CA SER A 107 13.44 -14.39 4.10
C SER A 107 14.48 -13.38 3.59
N TYR A 108 14.02 -12.29 2.99
CA TYR A 108 14.90 -11.19 2.62
C TYR A 108 15.55 -10.58 3.85
N THR A 109 16.84 -10.35 3.76
CA THR A 109 17.67 -9.74 4.81
C THR A 109 18.53 -8.64 4.19
N SER A 110 19.28 -7.92 5.03
CA SER A 110 20.27 -6.94 4.54
C SER A 110 21.33 -7.58 3.63
N THR A 111 21.72 -8.84 3.92
CA THR A 111 22.69 -9.61 3.14
C THR A 111 22.06 -10.34 1.94
N ASN A 112 20.74 -10.53 1.94
CA ASN A 112 19.98 -11.12 0.85
C ASN A 112 18.81 -10.19 0.47
N PRO A 113 19.08 -9.05 -0.20
CA PRO A 113 18.05 -8.08 -0.53
C PRO A 113 17.12 -8.59 -1.65
N PRO A 114 15.92 -8.01 -1.79
CA PRO A 114 15.04 -8.30 -2.93
C PRO A 114 15.72 -8.04 -4.29
N PRO A 115 15.37 -8.78 -5.36
CA PRO A 115 16.03 -8.65 -6.66
C PRO A 115 15.98 -7.26 -7.28
N HIS A 116 14.93 -6.48 -7.00
CA HIS A 116 14.78 -5.11 -7.52
C HIS A 116 15.48 -4.05 -6.66
N TRP A 117 16.01 -4.43 -5.50
CA TRP A 117 16.50 -3.48 -4.49
C TRP A 117 17.73 -2.71 -4.95
N ASP A 118 18.57 -3.30 -5.78
CA ASP A 118 19.76 -2.61 -6.30
C ASP A 118 19.38 -1.46 -7.26
N ILE A 119 18.28 -1.60 -8.00
CA ILE A 119 17.71 -0.51 -8.82
C ILE A 119 17.18 0.61 -7.91
N VAL A 120 16.51 0.26 -6.81
CA VAL A 120 16.02 1.26 -5.85
C VAL A 120 17.19 2.00 -5.21
N LYS A 121 18.26 1.28 -4.83
CA LYS A 121 19.48 1.88 -4.26
C LYS A 121 20.17 2.81 -5.26
N SER A 122 20.31 2.43 -6.54
CA SER A 122 20.95 3.29 -7.53
C SER A 122 20.19 4.61 -7.75
N ILE A 123 18.87 4.62 -7.50
CA ILE A 123 18.05 5.84 -7.56
C ILE A 123 18.11 6.62 -6.23
N ALA A 124 17.98 5.95 -5.09
CA ALA A 124 17.76 6.59 -3.77
C ALA A 124 19.04 6.89 -2.99
N SER A 125 20.02 5.99 -3.09
CA SER A 125 21.13 5.86 -2.13
C SER A 125 22.38 6.58 -2.63
N LYS A 126 22.86 7.56 -1.87
CA LYS A 126 24.08 8.33 -2.20
C LYS A 126 25.32 7.44 -2.45
N PRO A 127 25.62 6.42 -1.62
CA PRO A 127 26.73 5.49 -1.90
C PRO A 127 26.66 4.77 -3.25
N CYS A 128 25.46 4.62 -3.81
CA CYS A 128 25.22 3.94 -5.09
C CYS A 128 25.03 4.92 -6.26
N GLY A 129 25.39 6.21 -6.09
CA GLY A 129 25.20 7.25 -7.10
C GLY A 129 23.80 7.88 -7.12
N GLY A 130 22.90 7.43 -6.25
CA GLY A 130 21.54 7.94 -6.13
C GLY A 130 21.42 9.23 -5.32
N SER A 131 20.24 9.83 -5.32
CA SER A 131 19.93 10.97 -4.45
C SER A 131 18.44 11.06 -4.18
N LEU A 132 18.05 11.78 -3.11
CA LEU A 132 16.64 12.05 -2.83
C LEU A 132 15.98 12.82 -3.99
N LYS A 133 16.73 13.70 -4.67
CA LYS A 133 16.26 14.43 -5.86
C LYS A 133 16.01 13.50 -7.04
N ALA A 134 16.89 12.52 -7.27
CA ALA A 134 16.69 11.50 -8.30
C ALA A 134 15.45 10.63 -8.01
N MET A 135 15.23 10.25 -6.73
CA MET A 135 14.02 9.55 -6.32
C MET A 135 12.74 10.38 -6.53
N GLN A 136 12.77 11.68 -6.22
CA GLN A 136 11.65 12.59 -6.49
C GLN A 136 11.36 12.73 -7.99
N GLN A 137 12.41 12.83 -8.82
CA GLN A 137 12.28 12.89 -10.27
C GLN A 137 11.70 11.57 -10.82
N PHE A 138 12.15 10.45 -10.27
CA PHE A 138 11.60 9.13 -10.60
C PHE A 138 10.11 9.04 -10.28
N TYR A 139 9.67 9.46 -9.09
CA TYR A 139 8.24 9.50 -8.72
C TYR A 139 7.41 10.46 -9.57
N SER A 140 8.03 11.51 -10.11
CA SER A 140 7.31 12.50 -10.90
C SER A 140 6.91 11.93 -12.25
N ASP A 141 7.90 11.54 -13.05
CA ASP A 141 7.68 11.07 -14.41
C ASP A 141 8.68 9.99 -14.83
N GLY A 142 9.76 9.77 -14.08
CA GLY A 142 10.80 8.79 -14.45
C GLY A 142 10.29 7.35 -14.49
N TRP A 143 9.20 7.02 -13.80
CA TRP A 143 8.56 5.71 -13.91
C TRP A 143 7.75 5.53 -15.20
N LYS A 144 7.29 6.62 -15.82
CA LYS A 144 6.52 6.56 -17.07
C LYS A 144 7.41 6.22 -18.27
N SER A 145 8.68 6.62 -18.21
CA SER A 145 9.68 6.34 -19.25
C SER A 145 10.23 4.92 -19.24
N VAL A 146 9.92 4.11 -18.22
CA VAL A 146 10.40 2.71 -18.16
C VAL A 146 9.55 1.83 -19.09
N PRO A 147 10.16 1.12 -20.05
CA PRO A 147 9.42 0.29 -20.99
C PRO A 147 8.72 -0.88 -20.29
N LYS A 148 7.61 -1.35 -20.86
CA LYS A 148 6.69 -2.33 -20.23
C LYS A 148 7.35 -3.67 -19.81
N GLY A 149 8.53 -4.04 -20.32
CA GLY A 149 9.27 -5.24 -19.88
C GLY A 149 10.24 -5.02 -18.71
N GLU A 150 10.60 -3.77 -18.43
CA GLU A 150 11.63 -3.37 -17.46
C GLU A 150 11.04 -2.74 -16.19
N LYS A 151 9.72 -2.66 -16.10
CA LYS A 151 8.98 -2.16 -14.93
C LYS A 151 9.14 -3.10 -13.74
N TRP A 152 10.27 -2.98 -13.07
CA TRP A 152 10.69 -3.85 -11.96
C TRP A 152 9.67 -3.87 -10.82
N TRP A 153 8.88 -2.81 -10.63
CA TRP A 153 7.80 -2.78 -9.62
C TRP A 153 6.65 -3.75 -9.92
N GLU A 154 6.39 -4.11 -11.18
CA GLU A 154 5.39 -5.11 -11.55
C GLU A 154 5.83 -6.51 -11.11
N LYS A 155 7.13 -6.79 -11.23
CA LYS A 155 7.74 -8.04 -10.74
C LYS A 155 7.88 -8.05 -9.22
N ALA A 156 8.15 -6.90 -8.63
CA ALA A 156 8.35 -6.75 -7.19
C ALA A 156 7.08 -7.16 -6.42
N LEU A 157 5.90 -6.74 -6.85
CA LEU A 157 4.66 -7.07 -6.13
C LEU A 157 3.94 -8.32 -6.65
N GLY A 158 4.46 -8.96 -7.70
CA GLY A 158 3.86 -10.17 -8.27
C GLY A 158 3.83 -11.38 -7.32
N GLY A 159 3.27 -12.48 -7.80
CA GLY A 159 3.15 -13.73 -7.03
C GLY A 159 1.84 -13.84 -6.25
N PRO A 160 1.82 -14.57 -5.11
CA PRO A 160 0.58 -14.93 -4.41
C PRO A 160 -0.23 -13.71 -3.93
N VAL A 161 0.43 -12.63 -3.51
CA VAL A 161 -0.23 -11.42 -3.03
C VAL A 161 -0.99 -10.72 -4.15
N GLU A 162 -0.36 -10.58 -5.32
CA GLU A 162 -1.00 -9.95 -6.48
C GLU A 162 -2.10 -10.80 -7.08
N GLN A 163 -1.92 -12.12 -7.05
CA GLN A 163 -2.96 -13.07 -7.41
C GLN A 163 -4.19 -12.89 -6.49
N GLN A 164 -3.97 -12.86 -5.16
CA GLN A 164 -5.05 -12.63 -4.20
C GLN A 164 -5.70 -11.25 -4.40
N ARG A 165 -4.92 -10.21 -4.71
CA ARG A 165 -5.45 -8.87 -5.02
C ARG A 165 -6.36 -8.92 -6.24
N ARG A 166 -5.95 -9.63 -7.29
CA ARG A 166 -6.73 -9.79 -8.53
C ARG A 166 -8.04 -10.53 -8.28
N GLU A 167 -7.98 -11.66 -7.58
CA GLU A 167 -9.16 -12.45 -7.20
C GLU A 167 -10.14 -11.60 -6.37
N ARG A 168 -9.65 -10.83 -5.39
CA ARG A 168 -10.50 -9.93 -4.58
C ARG A 168 -11.09 -8.78 -5.40
N LEU A 169 -10.34 -8.24 -6.36
CA LEU A 169 -10.84 -7.18 -7.23
C LEU A 169 -11.92 -7.70 -8.19
N GLU A 170 -11.78 -8.92 -8.69
CA GLU A 170 -12.80 -9.57 -9.49
C GLU A 170 -14.10 -9.71 -8.70
N LEU A 171 -14.04 -10.11 -7.42
CA LEU A 171 -15.22 -10.14 -6.55
C LEU A 171 -15.85 -8.76 -6.36
N LEU A 172 -15.04 -7.71 -6.18
CA LEU A 172 -15.53 -6.33 -6.03
C LEU A 172 -16.11 -5.76 -7.33
N SER A 173 -15.67 -6.26 -8.50
CA SER A 173 -16.17 -5.80 -9.80
C SER A 173 -17.68 -6.03 -9.94
N HIS A 174 -18.20 -7.15 -9.43
CA HIS A 174 -19.62 -7.46 -9.43
C HIS A 174 -20.44 -6.50 -8.56
N VAL A 175 -19.89 -6.07 -7.42
CA VAL A 175 -20.52 -5.06 -6.56
C VAL A 175 -20.61 -3.72 -7.29
N GLY A 176 -19.53 -3.34 -7.99
CA GLY A 176 -19.50 -2.15 -8.84
C GLY A 176 -20.61 -2.16 -9.89
N MET A 177 -20.74 -3.28 -10.63
CA MET A 177 -21.79 -3.47 -11.63
C MET A 177 -23.21 -3.33 -11.04
N GLY A 178 -23.45 -3.90 -9.86
CA GLY A 178 -24.74 -3.77 -9.17
C GLY A 178 -25.06 -2.31 -8.79
N MET A 179 -24.06 -1.58 -8.29
CA MET A 179 -24.21 -0.16 -7.95
C MET A 179 -24.44 0.73 -9.18
N ASP A 180 -23.76 0.45 -10.29
CA ASP A 180 -23.97 1.17 -11.55
C ASP A 180 -25.37 0.89 -12.13
N SER A 181 -25.82 -0.36 -12.08
CA SER A 181 -27.17 -0.74 -12.50
C SER A 181 -28.25 -0.02 -11.67
N ALA A 182 -28.06 0.06 -10.35
CA ALA A 182 -28.98 0.80 -9.47
C ALA A 182 -29.00 2.30 -9.77
N ARG A 183 -27.84 2.92 -10.05
CA ARG A 183 -27.76 4.32 -10.47
C ARG A 183 -28.50 4.57 -11.78
N GLU A 184 -28.30 3.70 -12.76
CA GLU A 184 -29.00 3.79 -14.05
C GLU A 184 -30.51 3.64 -13.87
N TRP A 185 -30.96 2.70 -13.05
CA TRP A 185 -32.38 2.50 -12.76
C TRP A 185 -33.02 3.74 -12.11
N ILE A 186 -32.34 4.35 -11.14
CA ILE A 186 -32.79 5.61 -10.52
C ILE A 186 -32.86 6.73 -11.56
N GLN A 187 -31.86 6.84 -12.44
CA GLN A 187 -31.82 7.88 -13.47
C GLN A 187 -32.98 7.73 -14.46
N ARG A 188 -33.28 6.50 -14.89
CA ARG A 188 -34.44 6.19 -15.74
C ARG A 188 -35.77 6.52 -15.03
N GLY A 189 -35.91 6.16 -13.76
CA GLY A 189 -37.12 6.46 -12.98
C GLY A 189 -37.33 7.95 -12.70
N LYS A 190 -36.27 8.77 -12.64
CA LYS A 190 -36.39 10.23 -12.62
C LYS A 190 -36.92 10.75 -13.96
N CYS A 191 -36.30 10.32 -15.06
CA CYS A 191 -36.72 10.74 -16.40
C CYS A 191 -38.17 10.36 -16.72
N ALA A 192 -38.63 9.17 -16.29
CA ALA A 192 -40.01 8.75 -16.44
C ALA A 192 -41.01 9.65 -15.69
N ARG A 193 -40.66 10.08 -14.46
CA ARG A 193 -41.48 11.02 -13.69
C ARG A 193 -41.55 12.39 -14.35
N ASP A 194 -40.44 12.87 -14.90
CA ASP A 194 -40.39 14.15 -15.62
C ASP A 194 -41.25 14.13 -16.90
N LEU A 195 -41.46 12.95 -17.49
CA LEU A 195 -42.33 12.73 -18.65
C LEU A 195 -43.80 12.41 -18.28
N GLY A 196 -44.16 12.44 -17.00
CA GLY A 196 -45.52 12.10 -16.53
C GLY A 196 -45.90 10.62 -16.67
N LEU A 197 -44.93 9.73 -16.91
CA LEU A 197 -45.16 8.28 -16.98
C LEU A 197 -45.15 7.68 -15.56
N THR A 198 -46.32 7.32 -15.05
CA THR A 198 -46.45 6.56 -13.80
C THR A 198 -46.24 5.08 -14.07
N PHE A 199 -45.11 4.54 -13.61
CA PHE A 199 -44.91 3.08 -13.59
C PHE A 199 -45.77 2.48 -12.48
N ALA A 200 -46.83 1.76 -12.85
CA ALA A 200 -47.51 0.85 -11.95
C ALA A 200 -46.59 -0.34 -11.70
N PHE A 201 -46.04 -0.44 -10.48
CA PHE A 201 -45.39 -1.66 -10.03
C PHE A 201 -46.49 -2.69 -9.74
N ASP A 202 -46.73 -3.58 -10.69
CA ASP A 202 -47.52 -4.79 -10.43
C ASP A 202 -46.73 -5.66 -9.45
N ARG A 203 -47.36 -6.00 -8.33
CA ARG A 203 -46.77 -6.77 -7.22
C ARG A 203 -46.88 -8.27 -7.45
#